data_AF-A0A7V9BUD4-F1
#
_entry.id   AF-A0A7V9BUD4-F1
#
_cell.length_a   1.000
_cell.length_b   1.000
_cell.length_c   1.000
_cell.angle_alpha   90.00
_cell.angle_beta   90.00
_cell.angle_gamma   90.00
#
_symmetry.space_group_name_H-M   'P 1'
#
loop_
_entity.id
_entity.type
_entity.pdbx_description
1 polymer ?
#
loop_
_entity_poly.entity_id
_entity_poly.type
_entity_poly.pdbx_seq_one_letter_code
_entity_poly.pdbx_strand_id
1 'polypeptide(L)'
;MGDQIQVAVRNRSSRTLHNATLVLCVHFTDMLAGDYEPFTAEATIPAVNKGESTDFGNMTLSADILGKTRTVDDVVSHRAILVTDEAVLWVDTDEFKIAEADEFRRAKAQGNPTPEQRTPWHQSMERDFGTAVRDVIVRGAAEVIPRYGADDVVFELPEGLAIFRPNFRLEYGDVVLQPDVNVIEDGKIRLTFSGVDNLDADDAVPKDAVLVLSSVFGEWRLRWKPGEGWKGVSSR
;
A
#
# COMPACT_ATOMS: atom_id res chain seq x y z
N MET A 1 -17.78 30.90 9.89
CA MET A 1 -16.53 30.82 9.09
C MET A 1 -15.89 29.50 9.50
N GLY A 2 -15.80 28.46 8.68
CA GLY A 2 -16.73 27.93 7.70
C GLY A 2 -16.69 26.42 7.92
N ASP A 3 -17.83 25.80 8.24
CA ASP A 3 -17.91 24.38 8.67
C ASP A 3 -17.74 23.40 7.50
N GLN A 4 -17.09 23.84 6.42
CA GLN A 4 -17.04 23.13 5.15
C GLN A 4 -15.62 22.66 4.86
N ILE A 5 -15.48 21.35 4.65
CA ILE A 5 -14.23 20.73 4.20
C ILE A 5 -14.37 20.30 2.74
N GLN A 6 -13.41 20.68 1.91
CA GLN A 6 -13.34 20.18 0.54
C GLN A 6 -12.75 18.76 0.57
N VAL A 7 -13.43 17.81 -0.08
CA VAL A 7 -13.03 16.41 -0.11
C VAL A 7 -12.75 15.95 -1.53
N ALA A 8 -11.56 15.39 -1.74
CA ALA A 8 -11.17 14.82 -3.02
C ALA A 8 -10.43 13.50 -2.80
N VAL A 9 -10.60 12.56 -3.75
CA VAL A 9 -9.94 11.26 -3.72
C VAL A 9 -9.11 11.10 -4.98
N ARG A 10 -7.85 10.70 -4.83
CA ARG A 10 -6.99 10.29 -5.93
C ARG A 10 -7.01 8.77 -6.06
N ASN A 11 -7.58 8.27 -7.15
CA ASN A 11 -7.58 6.85 -7.45
C ASN A 11 -6.22 6.43 -8.02
N ARG A 12 -5.38 5.81 -7.19
CA ARG A 12 -4.08 5.27 -7.60
C ARG A 12 -4.15 3.83 -8.14
N SER A 13 -5.35 3.28 -8.33
CA SER A 13 -5.54 1.94 -8.88
C SER A 13 -5.62 1.96 -10.41
N SER A 14 -5.52 0.79 -11.02
CA SER A 14 -5.66 0.59 -12.46
C SER A 14 -7.12 0.55 -12.95
N ARG A 15 -8.10 0.61 -12.04
CA ARG A 15 -9.53 0.41 -12.33
C ARG A 15 -10.31 1.70 -12.09
N THR A 16 -11.22 2.01 -13.00
CA THR A 16 -12.25 3.03 -12.75
C THR A 16 -13.27 2.45 -11.78
N LEU A 17 -13.63 3.23 -10.76
CA LEU A 17 -14.65 2.86 -9.78
C LEU A 17 -15.95 3.60 -10.09
N HIS A 18 -17.08 2.91 -10.11
CA HIS A 18 -18.35 3.50 -10.53
C HIS A 18 -19.29 3.73 -9.34
N ASN A 19 -20.19 4.72 -9.50
CA ASN A 19 -21.20 5.07 -8.52
C ASN A 19 -20.62 5.27 -7.11
N ALA A 20 -19.58 6.10 -7.04
CA ALA A 20 -18.79 6.27 -5.83
C ALA A 20 -19.40 7.31 -4.89
N THR A 21 -19.54 6.96 -3.62
CA THR A 21 -19.86 7.89 -2.53
C THR A 21 -18.73 7.87 -1.50
N LEU A 22 -18.33 9.05 -1.06
CA LEU A 22 -17.31 9.22 -0.01
C LEU A 22 -17.98 9.37 1.35
N VAL A 23 -17.46 8.66 2.35
CA VAL A 23 -17.82 8.78 3.76
C VAL A 23 -16.58 9.20 4.53
N LEU A 24 -16.61 10.37 5.16
CA LEU A 24 -15.57 10.87 6.03
C LEU A 24 -15.91 10.49 7.47
N CYS A 25 -15.09 9.65 8.08
CA CYS A 25 -15.17 9.26 9.48
C CYS A 25 -14.27 10.20 10.31
N VAL A 26 -14.86 11.01 11.16
CA VAL A 26 -14.17 12.07 11.91
C VAL A 26 -14.12 11.73 13.39
N HIS A 27 -12.96 11.90 14.01
CA HIS A 27 -12.75 11.73 15.45
C HIS A 27 -12.50 13.10 16.08
N PHE A 28 -13.37 13.50 17.00
CA PHE A 28 -13.30 14.78 17.71
C PHE A 28 -12.58 14.67 19.06
N THR A 29 -12.16 15.80 19.64
CA THR A 29 -11.37 15.88 20.89
C THR A 29 -11.95 15.14 22.09
N ASP A 30 -13.28 15.04 22.18
CA ASP A 30 -13.99 14.50 23.34
C ASP A 30 -14.57 13.10 23.09
N MET A 31 -14.17 12.44 22.01
CA MET A 31 -14.58 11.08 21.67
C MET A 31 -13.57 10.05 22.18
N LEU A 32 -14.05 8.87 22.59
CA LEU A 32 -13.19 7.76 22.98
C LEU A 32 -12.29 7.35 21.81
N ALA A 33 -11.08 6.87 22.13
CA ALA A 33 -10.16 6.41 21.10
C ALA A 33 -10.77 5.22 20.33
N GLY A 34 -10.90 5.37 19.01
CA GLY A 34 -11.53 4.36 18.15
C GLY A 34 -12.98 4.65 17.78
N ASP A 35 -13.62 5.63 18.41
CA ASP A 35 -14.94 6.12 17.98
C ASP A 35 -14.78 7.17 16.88
N TYR A 36 -15.64 7.08 15.86
CA TYR A 36 -15.69 8.03 14.76
C TYR A 36 -17.14 8.38 14.43
N GLU A 37 -17.37 9.64 14.08
CA GLU A 37 -18.63 10.13 13.56
C GLU A 37 -18.58 10.14 12.02
N PRO A 38 -19.50 9.45 11.33
CA PRO A 38 -19.50 9.38 9.88
C PRO A 38 -20.27 10.56 9.24
N PHE A 39 -19.65 11.20 8.25
CA PHE A 39 -20.24 12.22 7.42
C PHE A 39 -20.18 11.79 5.96
N THR A 40 -21.33 11.74 5.29
CA THR A 40 -21.41 11.27 3.90
C THR A 40 -21.40 12.46 2.94
N ALA A 41 -20.67 12.33 1.82
CA ALA A 41 -20.71 13.33 0.76
C ALA A 41 -22.12 13.42 0.16
N GLU A 42 -22.57 14.64 -0.15
CA GLU A 42 -23.94 14.87 -0.62
C GLU A 42 -24.21 14.21 -1.98
N ALA A 43 -23.20 14.14 -2.83
CA ALA A 43 -23.32 13.61 -4.18
C ALA A 43 -22.55 12.28 -4.34
N THR A 44 -23.22 11.30 -4.93
CA THR A 44 -22.56 10.15 -5.55
C THR A 44 -21.97 10.60 -6.88
N ILE A 45 -20.68 10.33 -7.08
CA ILE A 45 -19.99 10.63 -8.34
C ILE A 45 -20.08 9.41 -9.25
N PRO A 46 -20.49 9.56 -10.52
CA PRO A 46 -20.69 8.43 -11.43
C PRO A 46 -19.44 7.57 -11.65
N ALA A 47 -18.26 8.20 -11.68
CA ALA A 47 -17.00 7.52 -11.89
C ALA A 47 -15.83 8.24 -11.21
N VAL A 48 -14.97 7.46 -10.56
CA VAL A 48 -13.64 7.84 -10.09
C VAL A 48 -12.62 7.17 -11.01
N ASN A 49 -12.14 7.92 -12.00
CA ASN A 49 -11.27 7.40 -13.06
C ASN A 49 -9.94 6.89 -12.51
N LYS A 50 -9.41 5.84 -13.16
CA LYS A 50 -8.08 5.31 -12.85
C LYS A 50 -7.00 6.39 -12.98
N GLY A 51 -6.10 6.50 -12.01
CA GLY A 51 -4.98 7.45 -11.99
C GLY A 51 -5.35 8.91 -11.71
N GLU A 52 -6.63 9.27 -11.65
CA GLU A 52 -7.09 10.66 -11.56
C GLU A 52 -7.54 11.05 -10.15
N SER A 53 -7.63 12.35 -9.91
CA SER A 53 -8.23 12.93 -8.70
C SER A 53 -9.65 13.36 -9.00
N THR A 54 -10.59 12.93 -8.17
CA THR A 54 -12.01 13.24 -8.28
C THR A 54 -12.44 14.05 -7.07
N ASP A 55 -13.09 15.18 -7.32
CA ASP A 55 -13.65 16.07 -6.29
C ASP A 55 -15.07 15.59 -5.93
N PHE A 56 -15.34 15.48 -4.63
CA PHE A 56 -16.64 15.11 -4.06
C PHE A 56 -17.40 16.31 -3.49
N GLY A 57 -16.84 17.51 -3.66
CA GLY A 57 -17.39 18.78 -3.24
C GLY A 57 -17.02 19.15 -1.80
N ASN A 58 -17.84 20.05 -1.26
CA ASN A 58 -17.70 20.52 0.11
C ASN A 58 -18.65 19.74 1.01
N MET A 59 -18.14 19.27 2.14
CA MET A 59 -18.90 18.58 3.17
C MET A 59 -19.03 19.48 4.39
N THR A 60 -20.25 19.62 4.90
CA THR A 60 -20.49 20.39 6.12
C THR A 60 -20.33 19.47 7.34
N LEU A 61 -19.34 19.73 8.18
CA LEU A 61 -19.09 18.98 9.41
C LEU A 61 -19.72 19.70 10.59
N SER A 62 -20.86 19.19 11.05
CA SER A 62 -21.51 19.63 12.27
C SER A 62 -22.12 18.44 13.00
N ALA A 63 -21.62 18.15 14.20
CA ALA A 63 -22.17 17.10 15.06
C ALA A 63 -22.36 17.63 16.48
N ASP A 64 -23.47 17.28 17.12
CA ASP A 64 -23.69 17.56 18.54
C ASP A 64 -23.18 16.37 19.36
N ILE A 65 -22.04 16.57 20.03
CA ILE A 65 -21.41 15.55 20.87
C ILE A 65 -21.39 16.05 22.31
N LEU A 66 -22.10 15.33 23.19
CA LEU A 66 -22.23 15.67 24.62
C LEU A 66 -22.83 17.07 24.87
N GLY A 67 -23.74 17.52 24.01
CA GLY A 67 -24.43 18.81 24.14
C GLY A 67 -23.59 20.01 23.69
N LYS A 68 -22.52 19.76 22.93
CA LYS A 68 -21.68 20.77 22.30
C LYS A 68 -21.61 20.50 20.81
N THR A 69 -21.94 21.51 20.01
CA THR A 69 -21.73 21.46 18.56
C THR A 69 -20.23 21.48 18.26
N ARG A 70 -19.78 20.46 17.55
CA ARG A 70 -18.42 20.30 17.05
C ARG A 70 -18.35 20.66 15.59
N THR A 71 -17.29 21.37 15.24
CA THR A 71 -16.99 21.82 13.88
C THR A 71 -15.64 21.28 13.43
N VAL A 72 -15.22 21.65 12.23
CA VAL A 72 -13.94 21.24 11.63
C VAL A 72 -12.74 21.52 12.56
N ASP A 73 -12.80 22.57 13.39
CA ASP A 73 -11.70 22.95 14.28
C ASP A 73 -11.49 21.98 15.46
N ASP A 74 -12.50 21.19 15.81
CA ASP A 74 -12.43 20.21 16.91
C ASP A 74 -11.95 18.82 16.43
N VAL A 75 -11.60 18.68 15.15
CA VAL A 75 -11.19 17.40 14.56
C VAL A 75 -9.77 17.04 14.99
N VAL A 76 -9.64 15.88 15.63
CA VAL A 76 -8.34 15.31 16.03
C VAL A 76 -7.77 14.41 14.95
N SER A 77 -8.61 13.56 14.37
CA SER A 77 -8.21 12.70 13.26
C SER A 77 -9.39 12.41 12.36
N HIS A 78 -9.10 11.97 11.14
CA HIS A 78 -10.11 11.58 10.18
C HIS A 78 -9.65 10.36 9.39
N ARG A 79 -10.61 9.59 8.93
CA ARG A 79 -10.46 8.51 7.95
C ARG A 79 -11.52 8.69 6.89
N ALA A 80 -11.29 8.17 5.71
CA ALA A 80 -12.32 8.18 4.67
C ALA A 80 -12.55 6.76 4.14
N ILE A 81 -13.80 6.48 3.80
CA ILE A 81 -14.25 5.25 3.17
C ILE A 81 -14.90 5.63 1.85
N LEU A 82 -14.44 5.03 0.76
CA LEU A 82 -15.07 5.15 -0.53
C LEU A 82 -15.93 3.90 -0.77
N VAL A 83 -17.23 4.11 -0.99
CA VAL A 83 -18.19 3.05 -1.32
C VAL A 83 -18.49 3.14 -2.81
N THR A 84 -18.24 2.06 -3.54
CA THR A 84 -18.46 1.98 -5.00
C THR A 84 -19.14 0.66 -5.35
N ASP A 85 -19.60 0.51 -6.59
CA ASP A 85 -20.20 -0.75 -7.05
C ASP A 85 -19.20 -1.93 -6.99
N GLU A 86 -17.90 -1.64 -7.19
CA GLU A 86 -16.86 -2.66 -7.20
C GLU A 86 -16.40 -3.06 -5.80
N ALA A 87 -16.30 -2.11 -4.86
CA ALA A 87 -15.73 -2.36 -3.54
C ALA A 87 -16.05 -1.27 -2.51
N VAL A 88 -15.83 -1.61 -1.24
CA VAL A 88 -15.72 -0.65 -0.12
C VAL A 88 -14.23 -0.51 0.23
N LEU A 89 -13.69 0.70 0.06
CA LEU A 89 -12.26 0.97 0.13
C LEU A 89 -11.95 1.99 1.23
N TRP A 90 -10.85 1.80 1.95
CA TRP A 90 -10.29 2.82 2.84
C TRP A 90 -9.45 3.83 2.04
N VAL A 91 -9.62 5.10 2.33
CA VAL A 91 -8.88 6.21 1.72
C VAL A 91 -7.92 6.77 2.77
N ASP A 92 -6.64 6.47 2.59
CA ASP A 92 -5.56 6.88 3.50
C ASP A 92 -4.92 8.20 3.06
N THR A 93 -4.69 9.12 4.00
CA THR A 93 -3.92 10.35 3.78
C THR A 93 -2.41 10.07 3.75
N ASP A 94 -1.64 10.95 3.10
CA ASP A 94 -0.18 10.78 3.02
C ASP A 94 0.48 10.96 4.41
N GLU A 95 -0.05 11.82 5.29
CA GLU A 95 0.41 11.94 6.69
C GLU A 95 0.18 10.66 7.50
N PHE A 96 -0.96 10.00 7.30
CA PHE A 96 -1.23 8.70 7.89
C PHE A 96 -0.24 7.65 7.38
N LYS A 97 0.06 7.63 6.06
CA LYS A 97 1.08 6.74 5.49
C LYS A 97 2.48 7.00 6.05
N ILE A 98 2.84 8.25 6.33
CA ILE A 98 4.15 8.61 6.92
C ILE A 98 4.21 8.18 8.39
N ALA A 99 3.19 8.51 9.19
CA ALA A 99 3.10 8.11 10.60
C ALA A 99 3.06 6.59 10.76
N GLU A 100 2.36 5.90 9.87
CA GLU A 100 2.26 4.45 9.84
C GLU A 100 3.53 3.79 9.29
N ALA A 101 4.25 4.42 8.34
CA ALA A 101 5.58 3.98 7.95
C ALA A 101 6.61 4.19 9.09
N ASP A 102 6.44 5.20 9.92
CA ASP A 102 7.20 5.40 11.17
C ASP A 102 6.82 4.33 12.22
N GLU A 103 5.54 4.01 12.36
CA GLU A 103 5.07 2.94 13.24
C GLU A 103 5.56 1.56 12.77
N PHE A 104 5.56 1.30 11.46
CA PHE A 104 6.16 0.12 10.86
C PHE A 104 7.66 0.04 11.14
N ARG A 105 8.39 1.16 11.03
CA ARG A 105 9.81 1.24 11.41
C ARG A 105 10.02 0.96 12.90
N ARG A 106 9.14 1.47 13.78
CA ARG A 106 9.17 1.22 15.23
C ARG A 106 8.81 -0.22 15.58
N ALA A 107 7.80 -0.81 14.96
CA ALA A 107 7.40 -2.21 15.13
C ALA A 107 8.52 -3.14 14.69
N LYS A 108 9.19 -2.85 13.56
CA LYS A 108 10.39 -3.59 13.13
C LYS A 108 11.54 -3.46 14.15
N ALA A 109 11.71 -2.29 14.77
CA ALA A 109 12.70 -2.07 15.82
C ALA A 109 12.34 -2.77 17.15
N GLN A 110 11.06 -2.97 17.42
CA GLN A 110 10.55 -3.70 18.59
C GLN A 110 10.51 -5.23 18.39
N GLY A 111 10.70 -5.69 17.15
CA GLY A 111 10.69 -7.10 16.77
C GLY A 111 9.27 -7.63 16.51
N ASN A 112 9.16 -8.64 15.64
CA ASN A 112 7.88 -9.29 15.38
C ASN A 112 7.33 -9.93 16.67
N PRO A 113 6.00 -9.89 16.91
CA PRO A 113 5.40 -10.51 18.08
C PRO A 113 5.79 -12.00 18.15
N THR A 114 6.16 -12.45 19.34
CA THR A 114 6.52 -13.85 19.57
C THR A 114 5.32 -14.76 19.25
N PRO A 115 5.53 -16.04 18.90
CA PRO A 115 4.43 -16.94 18.54
C PRO A 115 3.29 -17.00 19.58
N GLU A 116 3.63 -16.79 20.86
CA GLU A 116 2.71 -16.78 22.00
C GLU A 116 1.84 -15.51 22.08
N GLN A 117 2.25 -14.41 21.42
CA GLN A 117 1.55 -13.12 21.39
C GLN A 117 0.66 -12.95 20.14
N ARG A 118 0.66 -13.92 19.22
CA ARG A 118 -0.09 -13.81 17.96
C ARG A 118 -1.56 -14.16 18.14
N THR A 119 -2.43 -13.20 17.84
CA THR A 119 -3.88 -13.45 17.81
C THR A 119 -4.25 -14.38 16.63
N PRO A 120 -5.44 -15.05 16.66
CA PRO A 120 -5.90 -15.87 15.54
C PRO A 120 -5.96 -15.12 14.21
N TRP A 121 -6.26 -13.81 14.25
CA TRP A 121 -6.23 -12.94 13.08
C TRP A 121 -4.82 -12.79 12.49
N HIS A 122 -3.79 -12.60 13.32
CA HIS A 122 -2.39 -12.55 12.85
C HIS A 122 -1.99 -13.84 12.13
N GLN A 123 -2.37 -14.99 12.67
CA GLN A 123 -2.10 -16.29 12.05
C GLN A 123 -2.83 -16.49 10.72
N SER A 124 -4.01 -15.87 10.54
CA SER A 124 -4.69 -15.84 9.25
C SER A 124 -3.92 -14.96 8.26
N MET A 125 -3.60 -13.73 8.65
CA MET A 125 -2.90 -12.78 7.78
C MET A 125 -1.50 -13.27 7.38
N GLU A 126 -0.78 -13.98 8.25
CA GLU A 126 0.49 -14.63 7.90
C GLU A 126 0.33 -15.72 6.83
N ARG A 127 -0.74 -16.52 6.92
CA ARG A 127 -1.05 -17.54 5.90
C ARG A 127 -1.47 -16.90 4.58
N ASP A 128 -2.27 -15.83 4.64
CA ASP A 128 -2.72 -15.09 3.47
C ASP A 128 -1.54 -14.38 2.79
N PHE A 129 -0.63 -13.80 3.58
CA PHE A 129 0.62 -13.21 3.08
C PHE A 129 1.50 -14.27 2.42
N GLY A 130 1.70 -15.43 3.06
CA GLY A 130 2.43 -16.54 2.45
C GLY A 130 1.79 -17.05 1.15
N THR A 131 0.47 -17.00 1.04
CA THR A 131 -0.25 -17.34 -0.20
C THR A 131 -0.04 -16.28 -1.28
N ALA A 132 -0.11 -14.99 -0.93
CA ALA A 132 0.17 -13.89 -1.86
C ALA A 132 1.62 -13.90 -2.36
N VAL A 133 2.59 -14.27 -1.53
CA VAL A 133 3.98 -14.46 -1.96
C VAL A 133 4.13 -15.64 -2.92
N ARG A 134 3.37 -16.74 -2.75
CA ARG A 134 3.36 -17.83 -3.74
C ARG A 134 2.80 -17.39 -5.09
N ASP A 135 1.84 -16.48 -5.10
CA ASP A 135 1.35 -15.89 -6.36
C ASP A 135 2.44 -15.10 -7.08
N VAL A 136 3.39 -14.48 -6.38
CA VAL A 136 4.58 -13.88 -7.00
C VAL A 136 5.44 -14.92 -7.69
N ILE A 137 5.64 -16.08 -7.05
CA ILE A 137 6.43 -17.17 -7.62
C ILE A 137 5.82 -17.65 -8.95
N VAL A 138 4.49 -17.69 -9.02
CA VAL A 138 3.76 -18.20 -10.20
C VAL A 138 3.54 -17.13 -11.28
N ARG A 139 3.26 -15.88 -10.89
CA ARG A 139 2.78 -14.82 -11.80
C ARG A 139 3.69 -13.60 -11.88
N GLY A 140 4.65 -13.49 -10.97
CA GLY A 140 5.61 -12.39 -10.98
C GLY A 140 6.54 -12.49 -12.18
N ALA A 141 6.87 -11.34 -12.76
CA ALA A 141 7.83 -11.22 -13.85
C ALA A 141 8.99 -10.31 -13.43
N ALA A 142 10.14 -10.51 -14.06
CA ALA A 142 11.31 -9.68 -13.90
C ALA A 142 11.92 -9.44 -15.29
N GLU A 143 12.38 -8.22 -15.53
CA GLU A 143 13.00 -7.80 -16.78
C GLU A 143 14.17 -6.86 -16.48
N VAL A 144 15.23 -6.96 -17.27
CA VAL A 144 16.36 -6.01 -17.27
C VAL A 144 16.18 -5.08 -18.46
N ILE A 145 16.19 -3.77 -18.20
CA ILE A 145 16.13 -2.73 -19.22
C ILE A 145 17.53 -2.14 -19.39
N PRO A 146 18.22 -2.42 -20.51
CA PRO A 146 19.58 -1.93 -20.72
C PRO A 146 19.64 -0.41 -20.80
N ARG A 147 20.63 0.21 -20.14
CA ARG A 147 20.90 1.65 -20.23
C ARG A 147 22.38 1.94 -20.41
N TYR A 148 22.71 3.14 -20.91
CA TYR A 148 24.11 3.56 -21.00
C TYR A 148 24.70 3.79 -19.60
N GLY A 149 25.38 2.78 -19.05
CA GLY A 149 26.21 2.86 -17.86
C GLY A 149 25.79 1.92 -16.72
N ALA A 150 24.51 1.88 -16.38
CA ALA A 150 23.94 0.97 -15.38
C ALA A 150 22.50 0.64 -15.77
N ASP A 151 22.12 -0.63 -15.62
CA ASP A 151 20.83 -1.12 -16.07
C ASP A 151 19.75 -0.92 -15.02
N ASP A 152 18.51 -0.90 -15.48
CA ASP A 152 17.34 -0.93 -14.60
C ASP A 152 16.83 -2.37 -14.50
N VAL A 153 16.51 -2.80 -13.28
CA VAL A 153 15.78 -4.05 -13.06
C VAL A 153 14.34 -3.70 -12.73
N VAL A 154 13.41 -4.20 -13.54
CA VAL A 154 11.97 -4.01 -13.37
C VAL A 154 11.32 -5.30 -12.93
N PHE A 155 10.52 -5.22 -11.87
CA PHE A 155 9.69 -6.32 -11.40
C PHE A 155 8.22 -5.98 -11.53
N GLU A 156 7.44 -6.93 -12.04
CA GLU A 156 5.99 -6.87 -12.05
C GLU A 156 5.44 -7.95 -11.13
N LEU A 157 4.78 -7.53 -10.05
CA LEU A 157 4.25 -8.42 -9.02
C LEU A 157 2.71 -8.34 -8.95
N PRO A 158 2.01 -9.36 -8.43
CA PRO A 158 0.56 -9.29 -8.24
C PRO A 158 0.15 -8.16 -7.29
N GLU A 159 -0.89 -7.38 -7.65
CA GLU A 159 -1.40 -6.28 -6.82
C GLU A 159 -1.87 -6.69 -5.42
N GLY A 160 -2.32 -7.95 -5.26
CA GLY A 160 -2.80 -8.47 -3.98
C GLY A 160 -1.77 -8.42 -2.86
N LEU A 161 -0.47 -8.34 -3.19
CA LEU A 161 0.58 -8.12 -2.20
C LEU A 161 0.46 -6.77 -1.48
N ALA A 162 -0.10 -5.74 -2.12
CA ALA A 162 -0.15 -4.38 -1.59
C ALA A 162 -0.93 -4.30 -0.27
N ILE A 163 -1.92 -5.18 -0.07
CA ILE A 163 -2.73 -5.28 1.16
C ILE A 163 -1.85 -5.54 2.39
N PHE A 164 -0.74 -6.27 2.21
CA PHE A 164 0.19 -6.59 3.29
C PHE A 164 1.26 -5.53 3.51
N ARG A 165 1.20 -4.42 2.75
CA ARG A 165 2.13 -3.29 2.81
C ARG A 165 3.60 -3.71 2.85
N PRO A 166 4.06 -4.52 1.88
CA PRO A 166 5.44 -4.99 1.84
C PRO A 166 6.41 -3.84 1.59
N ASN A 167 7.51 -3.85 2.32
CA ASN A 167 8.74 -3.14 1.98
C ASN A 167 9.56 -4.02 1.04
N PHE A 168 9.87 -3.49 -0.15
CA PHE A 168 10.65 -4.19 -1.16
C PHE A 168 12.10 -3.72 -1.13
N ARG A 169 13.03 -4.68 -1.20
CA ARG A 169 14.46 -4.40 -1.38
C ARG A 169 15.04 -5.37 -2.40
N LEU A 170 15.99 -4.91 -3.18
CA LEU A 170 16.77 -5.76 -4.06
C LEU A 170 18.16 -5.93 -3.45
N GLU A 171 18.51 -7.15 -3.09
CA GLU A 171 19.88 -7.51 -2.72
C GLU A 171 20.60 -8.02 -3.97
N TYR A 172 21.75 -7.41 -4.27
CA TYR A 172 22.56 -7.75 -5.42
C TYR A 172 24.03 -7.60 -5.05
N GLY A 173 24.78 -8.70 -5.06
CA GLY A 173 26.15 -8.73 -4.54
C GLY A 173 26.20 -8.26 -3.08
N ASP A 174 26.99 -7.22 -2.82
CA ASP A 174 27.11 -6.57 -1.50
C ASP A 174 26.20 -5.34 -1.33
N VAL A 175 25.34 -5.06 -2.32
CA VAL A 175 24.49 -3.86 -2.35
C VAL A 175 23.04 -4.22 -2.03
N VAL A 176 22.39 -3.35 -1.24
CA VAL A 176 20.96 -3.42 -0.97
C VAL A 176 20.30 -2.15 -1.52
N LEU A 177 19.48 -2.31 -2.54
CA LEU A 177 18.78 -1.23 -3.22
C LEU A 177 17.33 -1.13 -2.75
N GLN A 178 16.84 0.10 -2.67
CA GLN A 178 15.41 0.40 -2.58
C GLN A 178 14.88 0.66 -3.99
N PRO A 179 13.60 0.36 -4.27
CA PRO A 179 13.02 0.67 -5.56
C PRO A 179 12.90 2.19 -5.72
N ASP A 180 13.40 2.72 -6.84
CA ASP A 180 13.21 4.11 -7.26
C ASP A 180 11.75 4.37 -7.67
N VAL A 181 11.11 3.34 -8.23
CA VAL A 181 9.70 3.35 -8.58
C VAL A 181 9.01 2.19 -7.85
N ASN A 182 7.94 2.49 -7.12
CA ASN A 182 7.06 1.50 -6.51
C ASN A 182 5.61 1.98 -6.67
N VAL A 183 4.98 1.55 -7.76
CA VAL A 183 3.63 1.99 -8.15
C VAL A 183 2.76 0.78 -8.49
N ILE A 184 1.44 0.95 -8.40
CA ILE A 184 0.47 -0.04 -8.88
C ILE A 184 -0.06 0.45 -10.22
N GLU A 185 0.24 -0.27 -11.29
CA GLU A 185 -0.18 0.03 -12.66
C GLU A 185 -0.66 -1.26 -13.35
N ASP A 186 -1.73 -1.16 -14.13
CA ASP A 186 -2.31 -2.29 -14.89
C ASP A 186 -2.58 -3.56 -14.06
N GLY A 187 -2.94 -3.38 -12.78
CA GLY A 187 -3.25 -4.48 -11.85
C GLY A 187 -2.02 -5.22 -11.32
N LYS A 188 -0.84 -4.60 -11.43
CA LYS A 188 0.44 -5.13 -10.96
C LYS A 188 1.18 -4.07 -10.15
N ILE A 189 1.95 -4.52 -9.16
CA ILE A 189 2.96 -3.68 -8.52
C ILE A 189 4.17 -3.67 -9.46
N ARG A 190 4.51 -2.49 -9.97
CA ARG A 190 5.72 -2.26 -10.75
C ARG A 190 6.79 -1.67 -9.85
N LEU A 191 7.89 -2.39 -9.74
CA LEU A 191 9.10 -1.96 -9.05
C LEU A 191 10.20 -1.69 -10.06
N THR A 192 10.90 -0.56 -9.95
CA THR A 192 12.11 -0.29 -10.74
C THR A 192 13.27 -0.02 -9.79
N PHE A 193 14.37 -0.73 -10.00
CA PHE A 193 15.63 -0.53 -9.30
C PHE A 193 16.67 -0.08 -10.31
N SER A 194 17.10 1.17 -10.22
CA SER A 194 18.16 1.73 -11.06
C SER A 194 19.54 1.54 -10.45
N GLY A 195 20.57 1.60 -11.29
CA GLY A 195 21.96 1.56 -10.82
C GLY A 195 22.48 0.14 -10.54
N VAL A 196 21.93 -0.87 -11.21
CA VAL A 196 22.46 -2.22 -11.18
C VAL A 196 23.60 -2.30 -12.20
N ASP A 197 24.82 -2.62 -11.74
CA ASP A 197 26.02 -2.61 -12.59
C ASP A 197 25.86 -3.54 -13.81
N ASN A 198 26.06 -2.93 -15.00
CA ASN A 198 25.95 -3.49 -16.36
C ASN A 198 25.78 -5.02 -16.43
N LEU A 199 24.53 -5.42 -16.57
CA LEU A 199 24.13 -6.77 -16.89
C LEU A 199 24.26 -6.93 -18.40
N ASP A 200 24.94 -7.98 -18.84
CA ASP A 200 24.97 -8.29 -20.27
C ASP A 200 23.53 -8.45 -20.77
N ALA A 201 23.22 -8.03 -22.00
CA ALA A 201 21.86 -8.09 -22.56
C ALA A 201 21.26 -9.52 -22.58
N ASP A 202 22.11 -10.55 -22.44
CA ASP A 202 21.72 -11.95 -22.33
C ASP A 202 21.38 -12.40 -20.89
N ASP A 203 21.69 -11.59 -19.87
CA ASP A 203 21.39 -11.86 -18.47
C ASP A 203 20.00 -11.32 -18.11
N ALA A 204 19.01 -12.21 -18.04
CA ALA A 204 17.62 -11.84 -17.74
C ALA A 204 17.43 -11.13 -16.39
N VAL A 205 18.20 -11.50 -15.35
CA VAL A 205 18.43 -10.83 -14.05
C VAL A 205 19.65 -11.52 -13.42
N PRO A 206 20.53 -10.82 -12.66
CA PRO A 206 21.71 -11.43 -12.07
C PRO A 206 21.40 -12.64 -11.18
N LYS A 207 22.25 -13.67 -11.25
CA LYS A 207 22.07 -14.97 -10.54
C LYS A 207 22.00 -14.84 -9.02
N ASP A 208 22.54 -13.75 -8.49
CA ASP A 208 22.56 -13.44 -7.06
C ASP A 208 21.55 -12.36 -6.65
N ALA A 209 20.69 -11.92 -7.58
CA ALA A 209 19.59 -11.01 -7.26
C ALA A 209 18.56 -11.69 -6.35
N VAL A 210 18.33 -11.10 -5.19
CA VAL A 210 17.30 -11.53 -4.25
C VAL A 210 16.36 -10.36 -3.98
N LEU A 211 15.11 -10.49 -4.44
CA LEU A 211 14.03 -9.60 -4.05
C LEU A 211 13.57 -9.98 -2.65
N VAL A 212 13.71 -9.05 -1.71
CA VAL A 212 13.29 -9.20 -0.33
C VAL A 212 11.97 -8.46 -0.14
N LEU A 213 10.95 -9.18 0.33
CA LEU A 213 9.62 -8.69 0.66
C LEU A 213 9.45 -8.77 2.17
N SER A 214 9.54 -7.64 2.87
CA SER A 214 9.32 -7.58 4.32
C SER A 214 7.96 -6.98 4.63
N SER A 215 7.14 -7.61 5.44
CA SER A 215 5.92 -7.03 6.03
C SER A 215 5.91 -7.25 7.54
N VAL A 216 4.88 -6.72 8.23
CA VAL A 216 4.64 -7.03 9.65
C VAL A 216 4.35 -8.52 9.89
N PHE A 217 3.98 -9.25 8.83
CA PHE A 217 3.65 -10.67 8.87
C PHE A 217 4.84 -11.58 8.51
N GLY A 218 6.02 -11.00 8.28
CA GLY A 218 7.24 -11.75 8.03
C GLY A 218 8.05 -11.23 6.84
N GLU A 219 9.19 -11.85 6.62
CA GLU A 219 10.08 -11.55 5.50
C GLU A 219 10.18 -12.76 4.57
N TRP A 220 10.06 -12.52 3.27
CA TRP A 220 10.27 -13.50 2.23
C TRP A 220 11.37 -13.05 1.30
N ARG A 221 12.19 -14.01 0.86
CA ARG A 221 13.32 -13.77 -0.04
C ARG A 221 13.08 -14.58 -1.31
N LEU A 222 12.95 -13.89 -2.43
CA LEU A 222 12.71 -14.49 -3.73
C LEU A 222 13.97 -14.33 -4.58
N ARG A 223 14.55 -15.44 -5.03
CA ARG A 223 15.67 -15.41 -5.98
C ARG A 223 15.12 -15.62 -7.37
N TRP A 224 15.50 -14.76 -8.29
CA TRP A 224 15.20 -14.97 -9.70
C TRP A 224 16.17 -15.99 -10.30
N LYS A 225 15.66 -16.90 -11.14
CA LYS A 225 16.48 -17.81 -11.93
C LYS A 225 16.09 -17.72 -13.41
N PRO A 226 17.03 -17.37 -14.31
CA PRO A 226 16.77 -17.36 -15.75
C PRO A 226 16.20 -18.72 -16.23
N GLY A 227 15.11 -18.68 -17.00
CA GLY A 227 14.43 -19.88 -17.52
C GLY A 227 13.60 -20.68 -16.52
N GLU A 228 13.74 -20.44 -15.22
CA GLU A 228 12.96 -21.11 -14.16
C GLU A 228 12.01 -20.16 -13.41
N GLY A 229 12.12 -18.84 -13.63
CA GLY A 229 11.34 -17.81 -12.96
C GLY A 229 11.76 -17.58 -11.51
N TRP A 230 10.86 -17.04 -10.69
CA TRP A 230 11.08 -16.81 -9.27
C TRP A 230 11.14 -18.12 -8.50
N LYS A 231 12.11 -18.25 -7.58
CA LYS A 231 12.13 -19.31 -6.58
C LYS A 231 12.19 -18.72 -5.18
N GLY A 232 11.29 -19.19 -4.30
CA GLY A 232 11.37 -18.88 -2.88
C GLY A 232 12.66 -19.43 -2.29
N VAL A 233 13.44 -18.56 -1.65
CA VAL A 233 14.58 -18.94 -0.82
C VAL A 233 14.08 -18.92 0.61
N SER A 234 14.07 -20.08 1.26
CA SER A 234 13.58 -20.27 2.64
C SER A 234 13.94 -19.09 3.55
N SER A 235 12.91 -18.40 4.07
CA SER A 235 13.04 -17.57 5.26
C SER A 235 13.21 -18.50 6.47
N ARG A 236 14.31 -18.39 7.21
CA ARG A 236 14.36 -18.91 8.57
C ARG A 236 13.72 -17.91 9.51
#